data_AF-A0A536TLS3-F1
#
_entry.id   AF-A0A536TLS3-F1
#
_cell.length_a   1.000
_cell.length_b   1.000
_cell.length_c   1.000
_cell.angle_alpha   90.00
_cell.angle_beta   90.00
_cell.angle_gamma   90.00
#
_symmetry.space_group_name_H-M   'P 1'
#
loop_
_entity.id
_entity.type
_entity.pdbx_description
1 polymer ?
#
loop_
_entity_poly.entity_id
_entity_poly.type
_entity_poly.pdbx_seq_one_letter_code
_entity_poly.pdbx_strand_id
1 'polypeptide(L)'
;FAEKHTKRELMAILNPLDVPCGPIMSTQDLATDEHVRGRDMWVELDHPQRGTWYNVGMPIKLSDSPARIERSPLLGEHTDEVLKEVLGYDETKIAGLRRAGAFSVPPKKAA
;
A
#
# COMPACT_ATOMS: atom_id res chain seq x y z
N PHE A 1 8.39 -24.38 31.27
CA PHE A 1 8.83 -22.98 31.52
C PHE A 1 8.17 -22.03 30.53
N ALA A 2 8.49 -22.10 29.24
CA ALA A 2 7.91 -21.23 28.21
C ALA A 2 6.36 -21.23 28.15
N GLU A 3 5.72 -22.38 28.36
CA GLU A 3 4.24 -22.53 28.38
C GLU A 3 3.52 -21.66 29.44
N LYS A 4 4.24 -21.17 30.45
CA LYS A 4 3.70 -20.36 31.56
C LYS A 4 3.72 -18.86 31.28
N HIS A 5 4.24 -18.44 30.12
CA HIS A 5 4.40 -17.05 29.74
C HIS A 5 3.80 -16.79 28.36
N THR A 6 3.25 -15.60 28.17
CA THR A 6 2.89 -15.15 26.81
C THR A 6 4.14 -14.91 25.97
N LYS A 7 3.97 -14.86 24.65
CA LYS A 7 5.07 -14.65 23.69
C LYS A 7 5.86 -13.35 23.94
N ARG A 8 5.21 -12.28 24.43
CA ARG A 8 5.87 -10.99 24.73
C ARG A 8 6.54 -11.00 26.09
N GLU A 9 5.94 -11.62 27.11
CA GLU A 9 6.55 -11.78 28.43
C GLU A 9 7.82 -12.64 28.36
N LEU A 10 7.78 -13.74 27.60
CA LEU A 10 8.94 -14.61 27.44
C LEU A 10 10.10 -13.87 26.79
N MET A 11 9.83 -13.07 25.74
CA MET A 11 10.83 -12.21 25.11
C MET A 11 11.40 -11.19 26.12
N ALA A 12 10.56 -10.57 26.94
CA ALA A 12 11.01 -9.60 27.95
C ALA A 12 11.91 -10.21 29.03
N ILE A 13 11.71 -11.49 29.38
CA ILE A 13 12.58 -12.24 30.31
C ILE A 13 13.93 -12.57 29.68
N LEU A 14 13.94 -12.93 28.38
CA LEU A 14 15.12 -13.42 27.67
C LEU A 14 16.04 -12.31 27.14
N ASN A 15 15.47 -11.15 26.75
CA ASN A 15 16.25 -10.05 26.19
C ASN A 15 17.37 -9.52 27.10
N PRO A 16 17.17 -9.34 28.44
CA PRO A 16 18.26 -8.92 29.34
C PRO A 16 19.40 -9.94 29.49
N LEU A 17 19.21 -11.16 29.00
CA LEU A 17 20.20 -12.24 29.00
C LEU A 17 20.89 -12.42 27.63
N ASP A 18 20.69 -11.49 26.69
CA ASP A 18 21.23 -11.51 25.33
C ASP A 18 20.84 -12.76 24.51
N VAL A 19 19.71 -13.39 24.84
CA VAL A 19 19.19 -14.52 24.07
C VAL A 19 18.44 -13.98 22.84
N PRO A 20 18.88 -14.28 21.60
CA PRO A 20 18.21 -13.81 20.40
C PRO A 20 16.86 -14.52 20.24
N CYS A 21 15.77 -13.80 20.53
CA CYS A 21 14.42 -14.33 20.43
C CYS A 21 13.43 -13.25 19.98
N GLY A 22 12.28 -13.69 19.47
CA GLY A 22 11.18 -12.82 19.10
C GLY A 22 9.87 -13.59 19.06
N PRO A 23 8.73 -12.94 19.33
CA PRO A 23 7.43 -13.58 19.25
C PRO A 23 7.10 -13.95 17.80
N ILE A 24 6.42 -15.09 17.61
CA ILE A 24 5.77 -15.38 16.32
C ILE A 24 4.55 -14.44 16.20
N MET A 25 4.62 -13.54 15.22
CA MET A 25 3.62 -12.50 14.99
C MET A 25 2.61 -12.96 13.95
N SER A 26 1.32 -12.88 14.29
CA SER A 26 0.23 -13.01 13.34
C SER A 26 0.02 -11.71 12.58
N THR A 27 -0.78 -11.74 11.50
CA THR A 27 -1.17 -10.53 10.77
C THR A 27 -1.95 -9.54 11.64
N GLN A 28 -2.75 -10.02 12.58
CA GLN A 28 -3.47 -9.18 13.53
C GLN A 28 -2.53 -8.49 14.52
N ASP A 29 -1.49 -9.19 14.99
CA ASP A 29 -0.47 -8.57 15.84
C ASP A 29 0.24 -7.45 15.07
N LEU A 30 0.66 -7.71 13.82
CA LEU A 30 1.36 -6.74 12.97
C LEU A 30 0.52 -5.50 12.67
N ALA A 31 -0.78 -5.67 12.42
CA ALA A 31 -1.70 -4.57 12.14
C ALA A 31 -1.82 -3.57 13.31
N THR A 32 -1.49 -4.01 14.53
CA THR A 32 -1.58 -3.20 15.75
C THR A 32 -0.23 -2.90 16.42
N ASP A 33 0.87 -3.40 15.86
CA ASP A 33 2.19 -3.27 16.46
C ASP A 33 2.75 -1.85 16.34
N GLU A 34 3.18 -1.29 17.46
CA GLU A 34 3.70 0.08 17.55
C GLU A 34 4.98 0.28 16.74
N HIS A 35 5.85 -0.74 16.67
CA HIS A 35 7.08 -0.65 15.90
C HIS A 35 6.80 -0.65 14.39
N VAL A 36 5.87 -1.49 13.94
CA VAL A 36 5.43 -1.53 12.53
C VAL A 36 4.83 -0.19 12.12
N ARG A 37 3.96 0.39 12.95
CA ARG A 37 3.35 1.71 12.70
C ARG A 37 4.36 2.84 12.73
N GLY A 38 5.22 2.88 13.76
CA GLY A 38 6.26 3.91 13.90
C GLY A 38 7.32 3.88 12.79
N ARG A 39 7.37 2.80 12.00
CA ARG A 39 8.23 2.67 10.82
C ARG A 39 7.49 2.89 9.49
N ASP A 40 6.26 3.39 9.52
CA ASP A 40 5.42 3.58 8.32
C ASP A 40 5.35 2.31 7.47
N MET A 41 5.25 1.13 8.10
CA MET A 41 5.14 -0.16 7.40
C MET A 41 3.70 -0.60 7.23
N TRP A 42 2.76 0.07 7.88
CA TRP A 42 1.32 -0.16 7.78
C TRP A 42 0.65 1.15 7.38
N VAL A 43 0.52 1.38 6.08
CA VAL A 43 0.09 2.67 5.51
C VAL A 43 -1.39 2.62 5.17
N GLU A 44 -2.16 3.52 5.76
CA GLU A 44 -3.58 3.70 5.45
C GLU A 44 -3.75 4.53 4.17
N LEU A 45 -4.49 3.98 3.20
CA LEU A 45 -4.75 4.62 1.91
C LEU A 45 -6.25 4.60 1.62
N ASP A 46 -6.78 5.70 1.07
CA ASP A 46 -8.13 5.73 0.54
C ASP A 46 -8.13 5.36 -0.95
N HIS A 47 -9.11 4.57 -1.38
CA HIS A 47 -9.27 4.18 -2.78
C HIS A 47 -10.71 4.48 -3.26
N PRO A 48 -10.91 5.22 -4.37
CA PRO A 48 -12.21 5.75 -4.78
C PRO A 48 -13.36 4.74 -4.89
N GLN A 49 -13.04 3.46 -5.13
CA GLN A 49 -14.02 2.39 -5.26
C GLN A 49 -14.06 1.42 -4.07
N ARG A 50 -12.98 1.31 -3.30
CA ARG A 50 -12.83 0.30 -2.23
C ARG A 50 -13.00 0.91 -0.84
N GLY A 51 -12.86 2.23 -0.73
CA GLY A 51 -12.68 2.93 0.54
C GLY A 51 -11.29 2.70 1.12
N THR A 52 -11.16 3.02 2.40
CA THR A 52 -9.93 2.87 3.16
C THR A 52 -9.42 1.43 3.20
N TRP A 53 -8.12 1.26 2.97
CA TRP A 53 -7.43 -0.01 3.14
C TRP A 53 -5.99 0.21 3.61
N TYR A 54 -5.32 -0.87 4.00
CA TYR A 54 -3.92 -0.82 4.45
C TYR A 54 -2.98 -1.48 3.44
N ASN A 55 -1.90 -0.77 3.12
CA ASN A 55 -0.81 -1.26 2.29
C ASN A 55 0.48 -1.40 3.11
N VAL A 56 1.37 -2.27 2.66
CA VAL A 56 2.72 -2.37 3.24
C VAL A 56 3.55 -1.17 2.76
N GLY A 57 4.21 -0.49 3.70
CA GLY A 57 5.07 0.64 3.37
C GLY A 57 6.41 0.28 2.73
N MET A 58 7.20 1.29 2.38
CA MET A 58 8.54 1.07 1.81
C MET A 58 9.49 0.48 2.87
N PRO A 59 10.05 -0.72 2.67
CA PRO A 59 10.92 -1.36 3.66
C PRO A 59 12.28 -0.65 3.83
N ILE A 60 12.74 0.03 2.78
CA ILE A 60 13.99 0.79 2.79
C ILE A 60 13.67 2.27 3.02
N LYS A 61 14.21 2.86 4.08
CA LYS A 61 14.01 4.27 4.41
C LYS A 61 15.22 5.08 3.93
N LEU A 62 15.02 5.88 2.88
CA LEU A 62 16.03 6.76 2.31
C LEU A 62 15.77 8.18 2.82
N SER A 63 16.74 8.78 3.50
CA SER A 63 16.61 10.14 4.07
C SER A 63 16.43 11.21 3.00
N ASP A 64 17.13 11.07 1.89
CA ASP A 64 17.22 12.10 0.85
C ASP A 64 16.16 11.91 -0.24
N SER A 65 15.53 10.72 -0.30
CA SER A 65 14.52 10.35 -1.29
C SER A 65 13.45 9.43 -0.69
N PRO A 66 12.66 9.93 0.27
CA PRO A 66 11.61 9.13 0.90
C PRO A 66 10.59 8.68 -0.15
N ALA A 67 10.32 7.37 -0.20
CA ALA A 67 9.31 6.81 -1.08
C ALA A 67 7.91 7.24 -0.62
N ARG A 68 7.12 7.79 -1.55
CA ARG A 68 5.70 8.09 -1.34
C ARG A 68 4.88 6.87 -1.75
N ILE A 69 4.08 6.37 -0.83
CA ILE A 69 3.14 5.28 -1.10
C ILE A 69 1.78 5.91 -1.33
N GLU A 70 1.24 5.72 -2.52
CA GLU A 70 -0.04 6.28 -2.95
C GLU A 70 -0.97 5.14 -3.39
N ARG A 71 -2.26 5.44 -3.52
CA ARG A 71 -3.24 4.46 -4.02
C ARG A 71 -2.92 4.06 -5.47
N SER A 72 -3.35 2.87 -5.84
CA SER A 72 -3.38 2.49 -7.25
C SER A 72 -4.37 3.36 -8.04
N PRO A 73 -4.08 3.67 -9.32
CA PRO A 73 -5.02 4.34 -10.19
C PRO A 73 -6.17 3.41 -10.60
N LEU A 74 -7.30 4.02 -10.96
CA LEU A 74 -8.40 3.32 -11.62
C LEU A 74 -8.01 2.98 -13.07
N LEU A 75 -8.75 2.03 -13.64
CA LEU A 75 -8.60 1.70 -15.06
C LEU A 75 -8.86 2.95 -15.92
N GLY A 76 -7.82 3.38 -16.63
CA GLY A 76 -7.88 4.51 -17.55
C GLY A 76 -7.90 5.90 -16.90
N GLU A 77 -7.65 6.02 -15.58
CA GLU A 77 -7.73 7.28 -14.82
C GLU A 77 -6.93 8.42 -15.44
N HIS A 78 -5.72 8.12 -15.92
CA HIS A 78 -4.80 9.11 -16.51
C HIS A 78 -4.75 9.06 -18.04
N THR A 79 -5.71 8.40 -18.71
CA THR A 79 -5.67 8.24 -20.18
C THR A 79 -5.63 9.61 -20.87
N ASP A 80 -6.54 10.51 -20.51
CA ASP A 80 -6.69 11.79 -21.18
C ASP A 80 -5.51 12.72 -20.87
N GLU A 81 -5.01 12.70 -19.64
CA GLU A 81 -3.81 13.40 -19.20
C GLU A 81 -2.59 12.99 -20.04
N VAL A 82 -2.30 11.69 -20.14
CA VAL A 82 -1.16 11.20 -20.91
C VAL A 82 -1.30 11.50 -22.40
N LEU A 83 -2.47 11.30 -22.99
CA LEU A 83 -2.68 11.57 -24.41
C LEU A 83 -2.53 13.06 -24.75
N LYS A 84 -3.01 13.94 -23.87
CA LYS A 84 -2.97 15.39 -24.09
C LYS A 84 -1.61 15.99 -23.74
N GLU A 85 -1.11 15.71 -22.55
CA GLU A 85 0.04 16.41 -21.97
C GLU A 85 1.37 15.75 -22.36
N VAL A 86 1.41 14.42 -22.48
CA VAL A 86 2.63 13.70 -22.86
C VAL A 86 2.73 13.50 -24.37
N LEU A 87 1.64 13.11 -25.03
CA LEU A 87 1.63 12.85 -26.47
C LEU A 87 1.18 14.04 -27.34
N GLY A 88 0.65 15.10 -26.74
CA GLY A 88 0.25 16.31 -27.46
C GLY A 88 -0.96 16.12 -28.37
N TYR A 89 -1.85 15.17 -28.08
CA TYR A 89 -3.03 14.94 -28.91
C TYR A 89 -4.10 15.99 -28.63
N ASP A 90 -4.72 16.49 -29.71
CA ASP A 90 -5.91 17.31 -29.60
C ASP A 90 -7.15 16.49 -29.23
N GLU A 91 -8.20 17.19 -28.81
CA GLU A 91 -9.48 16.59 -28.40
C GLU A 91 -10.14 15.79 -29.53
N THR A 92 -9.91 16.20 -30.79
CA THR A 92 -10.53 15.55 -31.95
C THR A 92 -9.95 14.16 -32.17
N LYS A 93 -8.62 14.04 -32.06
CA LYS A 93 -7.90 12.78 -32.17
C LYS A 93 -8.23 11.85 -31.00
N ILE A 94 -8.26 12.36 -29.78
CA ILE A 94 -8.63 11.57 -28.58
C ILE A 94 -10.07 11.03 -28.73
N ALA A 95 -11.02 11.87 -29.14
CA ALA A 95 -12.40 11.45 -29.38
C ALA A 95 -12.50 10.40 -30.50
N GLY A 96 -11.69 10.53 -31.55
CA GLY A 96 -11.59 9.54 -32.63
C GLY A 96 -11.15 8.16 -32.13
N LEU A 97 -10.09 8.10 -31.33
CA LEU A 97 -9.58 6.86 -30.72
C LEU A 97 -10.61 6.23 -29.79
N ARG A 98 -11.32 7.05 -29.00
CA ARG A 98 -12.38 6.58 -28.10
C ARG A 98 -13.53 5.93 -28.89
N ARG A 99 -13.96 6.52 -30.00
CA ARG A 99 -15.00 5.94 -30.87
C ARG A 99 -14.55 4.66 -31.56
N ALA A 100 -13.25 4.54 -31.87
CA ALA A 100 -12.67 3.34 -32.45
C ALA A 100 -12.51 2.19 -31.45
N GLY A 101 -12.86 2.38 -30.17
CA GLY A 101 -12.72 1.35 -29.13
C GLY A 101 -11.27 1.11 -28.70
N ALA A 102 -10.38 2.08 -28.90
CA ALA A 102 -8.96 1.95 -28.57
C ALA A 102 -8.66 1.87 -27.06
N PHE A 103 -9.63 2.24 -26.21
CA PHE A 103 -9.48 2.26 -24.75
C PHE A 103 -10.44 1.29 -24.09
N SER A 104 -9.96 0.61 -23.05
CA SER A 104 -10.80 -0.17 -22.16
C SER A 104 -11.73 0.75 -21.36
N VAL A 105 -12.98 0.31 -21.18
CA VAL A 105 -13.98 1.04 -20.39
C VAL A 105 -13.90 0.57 -18.94
N PRO A 106 -13.93 1.47 -17.94
CA PRO A 106 -13.96 1.06 -16.54
C PRO A 106 -15.11 0.05 -16.30
N PRO A 107 -14.87 -1.03 -15.55
CA PRO A 107 -15.94 -1.95 -15.19
C PRO A 107 -17.02 -1.17 -14.42
N LYS A 108 -18.30 -1.49 -14.68
CA LYS A 108 -19.41 -0.96 -13.87
C LYS A 108 -19.15 -1.35 -12.41
N LYS A 109 -19.32 -0.41 -11.48
CA LYS A 109 -19.29 -0.69 -10.03
C LYS A 109 -20.14 -1.93 -9.76
N ALA A 110 -19.54 -2.97 -9.18
CA ALA A 110 -20.33 -4.05 -8.61
C ALA A 110 -21.20 -3.43 -7.50
N ALA A 111 -22.50 -3.76 -7.51
CA ALA A 111 -23.47 -3.28 -6.54
C ALA A 111 -23.13 -3.74 -5.12
#